data_AF-A0A368F087-F1
#
_entry.id   AF-A0A368F087-F1
#
_cell.length_a   1.000
_cell.length_b   1.000
_cell.length_c   1.000
_cell.angle_alpha   90.00
_cell.angle_beta   90.00
_cell.angle_gamma   90.00
#
_symmetry.space_group_name_H-M   'P 1'
#
loop_
_entity.id
_entity.type
_entity.pdbx_description
1 polymer ?
#
loop_
_entity_poly.entity_id
_entity_poly.type
_entity_poly.pdbx_seq_one_letter_code
_entity_poly.pdbx_strand_id
1 'polypeptide(L)'
;MLDSRLKARGLIKTPYQMDGHQVRAMEFEMFERQFEQCISRAAIRTKFEAHNRRANEIIARMRANVDVVHAAATKAKQSLEYSLKRSTQVFNDCRMNFAQFERAYREQTERLRAEVHLKVSADFSEEIMRLEAIVDRFNMPFLDTTQGIIEYKRILRQSVQALAEFTDKCVSSDLEARCTGGLMSRIWNLENDMFQYVTKILAEPYQHKLEEVWRYRAPFKFSICVDAPALTKDFHEDLEFRFTFGLSAIIRRIIAYRSGQPVTAIQANLLTPVALRNAGRSNEDLHNEAM
;
A
#
# COMPACT_ATOMS: atom_id res chain seq x y z
N MET A 1 -18.28 -68.89 84.00
CA MET A 1 -18.50 -67.73 83.11
C MET A 1 -19.06 -68.12 81.75
N LEU A 2 -18.52 -69.19 81.14
CA LEU A 2 -19.07 -69.80 79.92
C LEU A 2 -20.55 -70.18 80.09
N ASP A 3 -20.92 -70.87 81.18
CA ASP A 3 -22.31 -71.28 81.42
C ASP A 3 -23.30 -70.11 81.55
N SER A 4 -22.91 -69.01 82.19
CA SER A 4 -23.76 -67.81 82.26
C SER A 4 -23.99 -67.19 80.88
N ARG A 5 -22.98 -67.21 80.01
CA ARG A 5 -23.06 -66.70 78.62
C ARG A 5 -23.81 -67.66 77.70
N LEU A 6 -23.65 -68.97 77.90
CA LEU A 6 -24.41 -70.00 77.19
C LEU A 6 -25.89 -69.94 77.58
N LYS A 7 -26.22 -69.67 78.85
CA LYS A 7 -27.60 -69.37 79.28
C LYS A 7 -28.13 -68.10 78.62
N ALA A 8 -27.36 -67.02 78.59
CA ALA A 8 -27.75 -65.77 77.93
C ALA A 8 -27.97 -65.91 76.41
N ARG A 9 -27.26 -66.83 75.76
CA ARG A 9 -27.46 -67.24 74.36
C ARG A 9 -28.55 -68.31 74.17
N GLY A 10 -29.22 -68.74 75.24
CA GLY A 10 -30.31 -69.73 75.21
C GLY A 10 -29.87 -71.19 75.02
N LEU A 11 -28.57 -71.49 75.12
CA LEU A 11 -28.00 -72.81 74.84
C LEU A 11 -28.08 -73.77 76.04
N ILE A 12 -28.33 -73.26 77.25
CA ILE A 12 -28.54 -74.05 78.47
C ILE A 12 -29.55 -73.37 79.40
N LYS A 13 -30.34 -74.16 80.14
CA LYS A 13 -31.43 -73.67 81.01
C LYS A 13 -30.97 -73.29 82.42
N THR A 14 -30.07 -74.07 83.02
CA THR A 14 -29.60 -73.90 84.41
C THR A 14 -28.07 -73.91 84.45
N PRO A 15 -27.42 -72.78 84.75
CA PRO A 15 -25.96 -72.71 84.84
C PRO A 15 -25.50 -73.17 86.23
N TYR A 16 -24.40 -73.89 86.30
CA TYR A 16 -23.73 -74.15 87.58
C TYR A 16 -22.94 -72.90 88.00
N GLN A 17 -23.23 -72.35 89.18
CA GLN A 17 -22.62 -71.10 89.66
C GLN A 17 -22.10 -71.28 91.10
N MET A 18 -20.78 -71.19 91.26
CA MET A 18 -20.13 -71.14 92.58
C MET A 18 -20.29 -69.78 93.25
N ASP A 19 -20.10 -69.73 94.55
CA ASP A 19 -20.24 -68.50 95.33
C ASP A 19 -19.27 -67.39 94.86
N GLY A 20 -19.72 -66.13 94.91
CA GLY A 20 -19.01 -64.98 94.36
C GLY A 20 -18.97 -64.89 92.82
N HIS A 21 -19.79 -65.67 92.08
CA HIS A 21 -19.80 -65.62 90.62
C HIS A 21 -20.19 -64.26 90.04
N GLN A 22 -21.06 -63.49 90.71
CA GLN A 22 -21.51 -62.17 90.25
C GLN A 22 -20.37 -61.16 90.26
N VAL A 23 -19.55 -61.17 91.31
CA VAL A 23 -18.37 -60.29 91.44
C VAL A 23 -17.36 -60.62 90.34
N ARG A 24 -17.04 -61.90 90.13
CA ARG A 24 -16.14 -62.33 89.04
C ARG A 24 -16.69 -62.02 87.64
N ALA A 25 -18.02 -62.05 87.47
CA ALA A 25 -18.65 -61.67 86.21
C ALA A 25 -18.52 -60.16 85.94
N MET A 26 -18.73 -59.33 86.97
CA MET A 26 -18.55 -57.88 86.89
C MET A 26 -17.09 -57.49 86.62
N GLU A 27 -16.13 -58.13 87.31
CA GLU A 27 -14.69 -57.93 87.07
C GLU A 27 -14.30 -58.26 85.63
N PHE A 28 -14.84 -59.36 85.08
CA PHE A 28 -14.54 -59.75 83.71
C PHE A 28 -15.22 -58.87 82.66
N GLU A 29 -16.43 -58.36 82.94
CA GLU A 29 -17.08 -57.36 82.09
C GLU A 29 -16.29 -56.04 82.07
N MET A 30 -15.79 -55.60 83.23
CA MET A 30 -14.89 -54.44 83.33
C MET A 30 -13.58 -54.68 82.57
N PHE A 31 -13.01 -55.89 82.67
CA PHE A 31 -11.85 -56.30 81.90
C PHE A 31 -12.13 -56.26 80.39
N GLU A 32 -13.23 -56.86 79.91
CA GLU A 32 -13.58 -56.85 78.48
C GLU A 32 -13.75 -55.43 77.95
N ARG A 33 -14.37 -54.54 78.74
CA ARG A 33 -14.54 -53.12 78.36
C ARG A 33 -13.20 -52.38 78.28
N GLN A 34 -12.30 -52.57 79.25
CA GLN A 34 -10.96 -51.97 79.21
C GLN A 34 -10.10 -52.57 78.10
N PHE A 35 -10.20 -53.87 77.88
CA PHE A 35 -9.50 -54.60 76.84
C PHE A 35 -9.94 -54.15 75.46
N GLU A 36 -11.25 -54.00 75.22
CA GLU A 36 -11.80 -53.49 73.97
C GLU A 36 -11.30 -52.06 73.69
N GLN A 37 -11.34 -51.16 74.68
CA GLN A 37 -10.81 -49.81 74.50
C GLN A 37 -9.31 -49.79 74.23
N CYS A 38 -8.54 -50.60 74.97
CA CYS A 38 -7.09 -50.67 74.83
C CYS A 38 -6.70 -51.24 73.46
N ILE A 39 -7.27 -52.37 73.05
CA ILE A 39 -7.00 -52.99 71.76
C ILE A 39 -7.48 -52.10 70.62
N SER A 40 -8.66 -51.49 70.70
CA SER A 40 -9.17 -50.65 69.61
C SER A 40 -8.27 -49.44 69.40
N ARG A 41 -7.85 -48.77 70.48
CA ARG A 41 -6.99 -47.58 70.42
C ARG A 41 -5.56 -47.94 69.99
N ALA A 42 -5.01 -49.03 70.52
CA ALA A 42 -3.68 -49.52 70.12
C ALA A 42 -3.67 -50.04 68.67
N ALA A 43 -4.72 -50.74 68.23
CA ALA A 43 -4.87 -51.23 66.86
C ALA A 43 -4.99 -50.08 65.87
N ILE A 44 -5.82 -49.06 66.15
CA ILE A 44 -5.93 -47.88 65.29
C ILE A 44 -4.57 -47.21 65.14
N ARG A 45 -3.88 -46.98 66.26
CA ARG A 45 -2.59 -46.31 66.26
C ARG A 45 -1.54 -47.13 65.50
N THR A 46 -1.34 -48.40 65.86
CA THR A 46 -0.32 -49.24 65.22
C THR A 46 -0.60 -49.57 63.76
N LYS A 47 -1.87 -49.67 63.35
CA LYS A 47 -2.24 -49.96 61.95
C LYS A 47 -2.24 -48.72 61.07
N PHE A 48 -2.68 -47.56 61.55
CA PHE A 48 -2.91 -46.38 60.69
C PHE A 48 -1.93 -45.23 60.88
N GLU A 49 -1.18 -45.14 61.98
CA GLU A 49 -0.27 -44.02 62.24
C GLU A 49 0.79 -43.87 61.14
N ALA A 50 1.37 -44.99 60.68
CA ALA A 50 2.32 -45.01 59.57
C ALA A 50 1.70 -44.56 58.23
N HIS A 51 0.46 -45.00 57.93
CA HIS A 51 -0.26 -44.57 56.73
C HIS A 51 -0.59 -43.09 56.76
N ASN A 52 -1.03 -42.56 57.91
CA ASN A 52 -1.35 -41.15 58.07
C ASN A 52 -0.09 -40.27 57.94
N ARG A 53 1.03 -40.69 58.56
CA ARG A 53 2.32 -40.03 58.39
C ARG A 53 2.75 -40.00 56.92
N ARG A 54 2.66 -41.14 56.22
CA ARG A 54 3.00 -41.23 54.79
C ARG A 54 2.07 -40.36 53.93
N ALA A 55 0.78 -40.31 54.24
CA ALA A 55 -0.17 -39.44 53.53
C ALA A 55 0.20 -37.96 53.69
N ASN A 56 0.55 -37.52 54.90
CA ASN A 56 1.01 -36.16 55.14
C ASN A 56 2.32 -35.84 54.40
N GLU A 57 3.27 -36.77 54.37
CA GLU A 57 4.51 -36.62 53.60
C GLU A 57 4.24 -36.49 52.09
N ILE A 58 3.30 -37.27 51.55
CA ILE A 58 2.88 -37.17 50.13
C ILE A 58 2.24 -35.81 49.86
N ILE A 59 1.31 -35.37 50.70
CA ILE A 59 0.63 -34.07 50.54
C ILE A 59 1.65 -32.93 50.62
N ALA A 60 2.60 -32.99 51.55
CA ALA A 60 3.65 -31.98 51.67
C ALA A 60 4.53 -31.91 50.41
N ARG A 61 4.91 -33.07 49.84
CA ARG A 61 5.66 -33.12 48.58
C ARG A 61 4.84 -32.60 47.40
N MET A 62 3.56 -32.94 47.32
CA MET A 62 2.66 -32.42 46.28
C MET A 62 2.55 -30.90 46.35
N ARG A 63 2.39 -30.33 47.56
CA ARG A 63 2.37 -28.89 47.76
C ARG A 63 3.69 -28.24 47.32
N ALA A 64 4.82 -28.80 47.75
CA ALA A 64 6.14 -28.30 47.35
C ALA A 64 6.32 -28.30 45.82
N ASN A 65 5.86 -29.34 45.13
CA ASN A 65 5.90 -29.38 43.67
C ASN A 65 5.05 -28.26 43.04
N VAL A 66 3.84 -28.02 43.56
CA VAL A 66 2.98 -26.94 43.09
C VAL A 66 3.62 -25.57 43.33
N ASP A 67 4.24 -25.35 44.49
CA ASP A 67 4.91 -24.08 44.81
C ASP A 67 6.08 -23.79 43.85
N VAL A 68 6.88 -24.82 43.51
CA VAL A 68 7.96 -24.71 42.53
C VAL A 68 7.43 -24.35 41.14
N VAL A 69 6.38 -25.04 40.68
CA VAL A 69 5.76 -24.77 39.37
C VAL A 69 5.15 -23.37 39.35
N HIS A 70 4.45 -22.96 40.41
CA HIS A 70 3.85 -21.64 40.53
C HIS A 70 4.90 -20.53 40.51
N ALA A 71 6.00 -20.69 41.25
CA ALA A 71 7.10 -19.72 41.25
C ALA A 71 7.76 -19.60 39.86
N ALA A 72 8.01 -20.72 39.19
CA ALA A 72 8.56 -20.73 37.83
C ALA A 72 7.62 -20.08 36.82
N ALA A 73 6.33 -20.40 36.86
CA ALA A 73 5.31 -19.82 36.00
C ALA A 73 5.17 -18.31 36.22
N THR A 74 5.19 -17.86 37.48
CA THR A 74 5.13 -16.44 37.83
C THR A 74 6.33 -15.67 37.29
N LYS A 75 7.54 -16.22 37.43
CA LYS A 75 8.76 -15.61 36.89
C LYS A 75 8.74 -15.54 35.37
N ALA A 76 8.28 -16.61 34.70
CA ALA A 76 8.13 -16.63 33.26
C ALA A 76 7.11 -15.57 32.78
N LYS A 77 5.96 -15.48 33.46
CA LYS A 77 4.94 -14.45 33.20
C LYS A 77 5.52 -13.05 33.31
N GLN A 78 6.23 -12.72 34.39
CA GLN A 78 6.83 -11.40 34.60
C GLN A 78 7.86 -11.05 33.50
N SER A 79 8.69 -12.03 33.11
CA SER A 79 9.65 -11.85 32.01
C SER A 79 8.94 -11.55 30.69
N LEU A 80 7.86 -12.28 30.40
CA LEU A 80 7.07 -12.09 29.18
C LEU A 80 6.33 -10.76 29.17
N GLU A 81 5.76 -10.33 30.30
CA GLU A 81 5.12 -9.02 30.47
C GLU A 81 6.13 -7.88 30.26
N TYR A 82 7.34 -8.01 30.80
CA TYR A 82 8.41 -7.03 30.58
C TYR A 82 8.83 -6.96 29.11
N SER A 83 9.02 -8.12 28.48
CA SER A 83 9.34 -8.22 27.04
C SER A 83 8.25 -7.60 26.17
N LEU A 84 6.99 -7.90 26.46
CA LEU A 84 5.83 -7.35 25.75
C LEU A 84 5.79 -5.82 25.90
N LYS A 85 5.93 -5.30 27.13
CA LYS A 85 5.93 -3.85 27.39
C LYS A 85 7.04 -3.14 26.62
N ARG A 86 8.25 -3.70 26.61
CA ARG A 86 9.40 -3.17 25.87
C ARG A 86 9.13 -3.19 24.36
N SER A 87 8.62 -4.30 23.83
CA SER A 87 8.28 -4.44 22.41
C SER A 87 7.19 -3.45 21.98
N THR A 88 6.13 -3.30 22.79
CA THR A 88 5.06 -2.32 22.56
C THR A 88 5.58 -0.88 22.57
N GLN A 89 6.51 -0.56 23.47
CA GLN A 89 7.15 0.76 23.50
C GLN A 89 7.93 1.03 22.21
N VAL A 90 8.83 0.11 21.82
CA VAL A 90 9.61 0.25 20.58
C VAL A 90 8.71 0.36 19.35
N PHE A 91 7.64 -0.42 19.30
CA PHE A 91 6.66 -0.35 18.22
C PHE A 91 5.96 1.01 18.16
N ASN A 92 5.53 1.54 19.30
CA ASN A 92 4.88 2.85 19.36
C ASN A 92 5.83 3.99 18.97
N ASP A 93 7.08 3.94 19.43
CA ASP A 93 8.11 4.92 19.07
C ASP A 93 8.36 4.90 17.55
N CYS A 94 8.53 3.70 16.99
CA CYS A 94 8.67 3.50 15.53
C CYS A 94 7.45 4.05 14.77
N ARG A 95 6.24 3.74 15.23
CA ARG A 95 4.99 4.22 14.61
C ARG A 95 4.87 5.75 14.65
N MET A 96 5.22 6.38 15.76
CA MET A 96 5.20 7.85 15.89
C MET A 96 6.24 8.50 14.98
N ASN A 97 7.45 7.96 14.94
CA ASN A 97 8.51 8.45 14.06
C ASN A 97 8.13 8.30 12.58
N PHE A 98 7.49 7.20 12.19
CA PHE A 98 6.97 7.02 10.82
C PHE A 98 5.87 8.03 10.48
N ALA A 99 4.93 8.28 11.39
CA ALA A 99 3.89 9.29 11.18
C ALA A 99 4.46 10.72 11.09
N GLN A 100 5.59 11.00 11.73
CA GLN A 100 6.31 12.27 11.58
C GLN A 100 7.03 12.33 10.23
N PHE A 101 7.73 11.26 9.86
CA PHE A 101 8.38 11.11 8.56
C PHE A 101 7.40 11.34 7.41
N GLU A 102 6.26 10.63 7.41
CA GLU A 102 5.24 10.73 6.36
C GLU A 102 4.75 12.17 6.18
N ARG A 103 4.45 12.87 7.29
CA ARG A 103 4.02 14.26 7.26
C ARG A 103 5.11 15.19 6.72
N ALA A 104 6.34 15.06 7.22
CA ALA A 104 7.45 15.92 6.82
C ALA A 104 7.79 15.75 5.32
N TYR A 105 7.88 14.51 4.84
CA TYR A 105 8.27 14.26 3.45
C TYR A 105 7.13 14.46 2.46
N ARG A 106 5.86 14.32 2.87
CA ARG A 106 4.73 14.79 2.07
C ARG A 106 4.84 16.28 1.79
N GLU A 107 5.15 17.09 2.80
CA GLU A 107 5.35 18.52 2.62
C GLU A 107 6.56 18.83 1.71
N GLN A 108 7.68 18.13 1.89
CA GLN A 108 8.86 18.32 1.03
C GLN A 108 8.60 17.92 -0.42
N THR A 109 7.85 16.84 -0.68
CA THR A 109 7.46 16.43 -2.02
C THR A 109 6.55 17.47 -2.68
N GLU A 110 5.58 18.04 -1.96
CA GLU A 110 4.73 19.11 -2.52
C GLU A 110 5.53 20.39 -2.81
N ARG A 111 6.50 20.74 -1.95
CA ARG A 111 7.41 21.87 -2.21
C ARG A 111 8.28 21.62 -3.43
N LEU A 112 8.85 20.42 -3.56
CA LEU A 112 9.65 20.03 -4.72
C LEU A 112 8.81 20.05 -5.99
N ARG A 113 7.55 19.58 -5.92
CA ARG A 113 6.61 19.66 -7.05
C ARG A 113 6.36 21.10 -7.48
N ALA A 114 6.14 22.02 -6.54
CA ALA A 114 5.98 23.43 -6.85
C ALA A 114 7.25 24.05 -7.47
N GLU A 115 8.43 23.69 -6.95
CA GLU A 115 9.73 24.10 -7.51
C GLU A 115 9.92 23.58 -8.94
N VAL A 116 9.56 22.32 -9.20
CA VAL A 116 9.59 21.72 -10.55
C VAL A 116 8.66 22.48 -11.49
N HIS A 117 7.42 22.75 -11.08
CA HIS A 117 6.48 23.51 -11.90
C HIS A 117 7.01 24.91 -12.24
N LEU A 118 7.48 25.66 -11.24
CA LEU A 118 8.03 27.01 -11.46
C LEU A 118 9.23 26.99 -12.41
N LYS A 119 10.16 26.06 -12.21
CA LYS A 119 11.36 25.94 -13.04
C LYS A 119 11.02 25.56 -14.48
N VAL A 120 10.22 24.51 -14.67
CA VAL A 120 9.79 24.07 -16.00
C VAL A 120 9.03 25.19 -16.72
N SER A 121 8.13 25.91 -16.05
CA SER A 121 7.41 27.04 -16.65
C SER A 121 8.34 28.19 -17.04
N ALA A 122 9.31 28.53 -16.21
CA ALA A 122 10.28 29.60 -16.51
C ALA A 122 11.18 29.21 -17.71
N ASP A 123 11.77 28.01 -17.68
CA ASP A 123 12.60 27.50 -18.77
C ASP A 123 11.78 27.35 -20.07
N PHE A 124 10.52 26.94 -19.99
CA PHE A 124 9.64 26.80 -21.15
C PHE A 124 9.28 28.16 -21.76
N SER A 125 9.05 29.18 -20.93
CA SER A 125 8.81 30.55 -21.42
C SER A 125 10.02 31.08 -22.19
N GLU A 126 11.24 30.82 -21.71
CA GLU A 126 12.45 31.22 -22.44
C GLU A 126 12.61 30.45 -23.76
N GLU A 127 12.22 29.18 -23.79
CA GLU A 127 12.30 28.35 -24.98
C GLU A 127 11.29 28.78 -26.06
N ILE A 128 10.09 29.20 -25.65
CA ILE A 128 9.11 29.85 -26.53
C ILE A 128 9.71 31.10 -27.18
N MET A 129 10.43 31.92 -26.42
CA MET A 129 11.07 33.13 -26.96
C MET A 129 12.21 32.82 -27.95
N ARG A 130 12.72 31.59 -27.97
CA ARG A 130 13.77 31.11 -28.89
C ARG A 130 13.24 30.29 -30.05
N LEU A 131 11.92 30.09 -30.16
CA LEU A 131 11.31 29.33 -31.24
C LEU A 131 11.73 29.82 -32.63
N GLU A 132 11.91 31.13 -32.81
CA GLU A 132 12.40 31.71 -34.08
C GLU A 132 13.75 31.09 -34.50
N ALA A 133 14.71 31.00 -33.58
CA ALA A 133 16.02 30.40 -33.85
C ALA A 133 15.96 28.87 -34.06
N ILE A 134 14.92 28.19 -33.54
CA ILE A 134 14.67 26.76 -33.79
C ILE A 134 14.09 26.60 -35.20
N VAL A 135 13.11 27.44 -35.58
CA VAL A 135 12.49 27.46 -36.90
C VAL A 135 13.51 27.80 -37.98
N ASP A 136 14.44 28.72 -37.74
CA ASP A 136 15.52 29.07 -38.70
C ASP A 136 16.47 27.91 -39.00
N ARG A 137 16.61 26.94 -38.08
CA ARG A 137 17.41 25.72 -38.30
C ARG A 137 16.67 24.69 -39.15
N PHE A 138 15.36 24.82 -39.31
CA PHE A 138 14.57 23.96 -40.15
C PHE A 138 14.76 24.34 -41.62
N ASN A 139 15.43 23.48 -42.38
CA ASN A 139 15.66 23.71 -43.80
C ASN A 139 14.97 22.63 -44.63
N MET A 140 14.02 23.05 -45.47
CA MET A 140 13.37 22.22 -46.49
C MET A 140 13.49 22.92 -47.85
N PRO A 141 14.24 22.38 -48.81
CA PRO A 141 14.45 23.02 -50.11
C PRO A 141 13.15 23.04 -50.94
N PHE A 142 12.86 24.20 -51.55
CA PHE A 142 11.72 24.39 -52.45
C PHE A 142 12.11 24.20 -53.92
N LEU A 143 11.19 23.66 -54.73
CA LEU A 143 11.34 23.47 -56.18
C LEU A 143 10.25 24.24 -56.93
N ASP A 144 10.66 25.26 -57.70
CA ASP A 144 9.77 26.19 -58.41
C ASP A 144 9.27 25.65 -59.77
N THR A 145 8.48 24.58 -59.75
CA THR A 145 7.85 24.00 -60.97
C THR A 145 6.34 23.78 -60.75
N THR A 146 5.52 23.75 -61.80
CA THR A 146 4.04 23.58 -61.65
C THR A 146 3.65 22.25 -60.98
N GLN A 147 4.37 21.16 -61.28
CA GLN A 147 4.26 19.91 -60.54
C GLN A 147 4.84 20.06 -59.13
N GLY A 148 5.95 20.80 -59.02
CA GLY A 148 6.50 21.27 -57.78
C GLY A 148 5.51 22.03 -56.90
N ILE A 149 4.53 22.78 -57.42
CA ILE A 149 3.54 23.52 -56.61
C ILE A 149 2.45 22.61 -56.02
N ILE A 150 1.98 21.61 -56.78
CA ILE A 150 1.02 20.60 -56.28
C ILE A 150 1.70 19.71 -55.24
N GLU A 151 2.91 19.28 -55.57
CA GLU A 151 3.76 18.53 -54.66
C GLU A 151 4.18 19.40 -53.47
N TYR A 152 4.37 20.71 -53.66
CA TYR A 152 4.65 21.69 -52.61
C TYR A 152 3.49 21.79 -51.64
N LYS A 153 2.23 21.81 -52.07
CA LYS A 153 1.07 21.77 -51.14
C LYS A 153 1.02 20.51 -50.28
N ARG A 154 1.35 19.35 -50.86
CA ARG A 154 1.47 18.07 -50.14
C ARG A 154 2.67 18.11 -49.18
N ILE A 155 3.80 18.61 -49.68
CA ILE A 155 5.04 18.85 -48.95
C ILE A 155 4.83 19.90 -47.86
N LEU A 156 3.93 20.87 -48.00
CA LEU A 156 3.71 21.96 -47.06
C LEU A 156 3.00 21.48 -45.83
N ARG A 157 1.92 20.73 -46.02
CA ARG A 157 1.28 20.01 -44.91
C ARG A 157 2.27 19.06 -44.23
N GLN A 158 3.07 18.35 -45.03
CA GLN A 158 4.13 17.49 -44.51
C GLN A 158 5.27 18.28 -43.84
N SER A 159 5.53 19.51 -44.27
CA SER A 159 6.61 20.38 -43.78
C SER A 159 6.21 21.09 -42.52
N VAL A 160 4.93 21.47 -42.37
CA VAL A 160 4.38 22.02 -41.14
C VAL A 160 4.31 20.92 -40.09
N GLN A 161 3.90 19.71 -40.49
CA GLN A 161 3.99 18.54 -39.61
C GLN A 161 5.45 18.21 -39.24
N ALA A 162 6.37 18.22 -40.20
CA ALA A 162 7.79 17.98 -39.93
C ALA A 162 8.43 19.10 -39.09
N LEU A 163 8.02 20.35 -39.28
CA LEU A 163 8.44 21.50 -38.48
C LEU A 163 7.90 21.37 -37.06
N ALA A 164 6.64 20.96 -36.90
CA ALA A 164 6.06 20.70 -35.59
C ALA A 164 6.80 19.57 -34.87
N GLU A 165 7.06 18.45 -35.54
CA GLU A 165 7.85 17.33 -34.99
C GLU A 165 9.30 17.71 -34.69
N PHE A 166 9.92 18.54 -35.53
CA PHE A 166 11.28 19.05 -35.32
C PHE A 166 11.34 19.99 -34.12
N THR A 167 10.41 20.94 -34.06
CA THR A 167 10.27 21.88 -32.93
C THR A 167 9.99 21.13 -31.64
N ASP A 168 9.11 20.13 -31.67
CA ASP A 168 8.78 19.28 -30.52
C ASP A 168 10.02 18.60 -29.94
N LYS A 169 10.82 17.96 -30.82
CA LYS A 169 12.05 17.26 -30.43
C LYS A 169 13.09 18.22 -29.88
N CYS A 170 13.32 19.35 -30.55
CA CYS A 170 14.31 20.35 -30.12
C CYS A 170 13.91 20.96 -28.77
N VAL A 171 12.68 21.45 -28.65
CA VAL A 171 12.18 22.07 -27.41
C VAL A 171 12.18 21.04 -26.28
N SER A 172 11.70 19.82 -26.50
CA SER A 172 11.69 18.78 -25.45
C SER A 172 13.09 18.42 -24.98
N SER A 173 14.05 18.25 -25.91
CA SER A 173 15.45 17.94 -25.60
C SER A 173 16.14 19.07 -24.84
N ASP A 174 15.94 20.32 -25.28
CA ASP A 174 16.57 21.49 -24.67
C ASP A 174 15.97 21.77 -23.28
N LEU A 175 14.66 21.61 -23.13
CA LEU A 175 13.98 21.72 -21.84
C LEU A 175 14.44 20.62 -20.88
N GLU A 176 14.57 19.39 -21.35
CA GLU A 176 15.09 18.27 -20.55
C GLU A 176 16.52 18.56 -20.10
N ALA A 177 17.42 18.96 -21.00
CA ALA A 177 18.81 19.27 -20.64
C ALA A 177 18.92 20.39 -19.58
N ARG A 178 18.11 21.45 -19.71
CA ARG A 178 18.11 22.60 -18.80
C ARG A 178 17.45 22.33 -17.45
N CYS A 179 16.30 21.66 -17.46
CA CYS A 179 15.55 21.36 -16.24
C CYS A 179 16.24 20.27 -15.41
N THR A 180 16.76 19.23 -16.06
CA THR A 180 17.21 18.00 -15.41
C THR A 180 18.40 18.22 -14.48
N GLY A 181 19.39 19.04 -14.84
CA GLY A 181 20.62 19.17 -14.04
C GLY A 181 20.37 19.58 -12.57
N GLY A 182 19.71 20.72 -12.36
CA GLY A 182 19.44 21.23 -11.01
C GLY A 182 18.36 20.43 -10.26
N LEU A 183 17.30 20.03 -10.96
CA LEU A 183 16.19 19.28 -10.35
C LEU A 183 16.62 17.87 -9.93
N MET A 184 17.41 17.17 -10.75
CA MET A 184 17.86 15.81 -10.44
C MET A 184 18.73 15.76 -9.20
N SER A 185 19.62 16.75 -9.01
CA SER A 185 20.39 16.86 -7.78
C SER A 185 19.48 17.05 -6.56
N ARG A 186 18.43 17.88 -6.69
CA ARG A 186 17.48 18.12 -5.60
C ARG A 186 16.64 16.88 -5.27
N ILE A 187 16.14 16.17 -6.30
CA ILE A 187 15.40 14.91 -6.15
C ILE A 187 16.29 13.87 -5.48
N TRP A 188 17.54 13.71 -5.95
CA TRP A 188 18.49 12.76 -5.39
C TRP A 188 18.79 13.03 -3.91
N ASN A 189 19.00 14.29 -3.54
CA ASN A 189 19.23 14.67 -2.15
C ASN A 189 18.02 14.35 -1.27
N LEU A 190 16.81 14.68 -1.73
CA LEU A 190 15.59 14.37 -1.00
C LEU A 190 15.41 12.86 -0.79
N GLU A 191 15.67 12.07 -1.83
CA GLU A 191 15.62 10.62 -1.78
C GLU A 191 16.63 10.05 -0.78
N ASN A 192 17.88 10.53 -0.81
CA ASN A 192 18.91 10.09 0.12
C ASN A 192 18.59 10.49 1.57
N ASP A 193 18.04 11.68 1.79
CA ASP A 193 17.57 12.13 3.10
C ASP A 193 16.42 11.26 3.61
N MET A 194 15.47 10.86 2.74
CA MET A 194 14.41 9.91 3.07
C MET A 194 14.99 8.57 3.51
N PHE A 195 15.95 8.04 2.77
CA PHE A 195 16.63 6.80 3.11
C PHE A 195 17.28 6.89 4.50
N GLN A 196 18.10 7.92 4.73
CA GLN A 196 18.78 8.13 6.02
C GLN A 196 17.78 8.27 7.18
N TYR A 197 16.66 8.93 6.95
CA TYR A 197 15.63 9.09 7.97
C TYR A 197 14.96 7.75 8.29
N VAL A 198 14.52 7.00 7.27
CA VAL A 198 13.87 5.69 7.44
C VAL A 198 14.81 4.68 8.09
N THR A 199 16.11 4.69 7.77
CA THR A 199 17.13 3.86 8.44
C THR A 199 17.19 4.13 9.94
N LYS A 200 17.04 5.39 10.38
CA LYS A 200 17.01 5.75 11.81
C LYS A 200 15.74 5.28 12.53
N ILE A 201 14.61 5.18 11.83
CA ILE A 201 13.35 4.69 12.43
C ILE A 201 13.38 3.17 12.61
N LEU A 202 13.94 2.46 11.63
CA LEU A 202 14.01 1.00 11.65
C LEU A 202 15.08 0.51 12.63
N ALA A 203 14.69 -0.33 13.58
CA ALA A 203 15.62 -1.07 14.41
C ALA A 203 16.28 -2.22 13.62
N GLU A 204 17.44 -2.70 14.09
CA GLU A 204 17.99 -3.98 13.63
C GLU A 204 16.97 -5.12 13.86
N PRO A 205 16.89 -6.13 12.96
CA PRO A 205 17.76 -6.40 11.79
C PRO A 205 17.21 -5.85 10.47
N TYR A 206 16.18 -5.00 10.49
CA TYR A 206 15.46 -4.60 9.27
C TYR A 206 16.23 -3.62 8.37
N GLN A 207 17.28 -2.99 8.90
CA GLN A 207 18.13 -2.05 8.16
C GLN A 207 18.81 -2.69 6.95
N HIS A 208 19.31 -3.93 7.07
CA HIS A 208 19.98 -4.62 5.96
C HIS A 208 19.03 -4.84 4.76
N LYS A 209 17.76 -5.15 5.03
CA LYS A 209 16.75 -5.30 3.96
C LYS A 209 16.46 -3.97 3.28
N LEU A 210 16.47 -2.86 4.03
CA LEU A 210 16.30 -1.54 3.45
C LEU A 210 17.49 -1.17 2.54
N GLU A 211 18.71 -1.46 2.97
CA GLU A 211 19.92 -1.23 2.16
C GLU A 211 19.91 -2.04 0.86
N GLU A 212 19.49 -3.30 0.91
CA GLU A 212 19.30 -4.13 -0.30
C GLU A 212 18.31 -3.48 -1.27
N VAL A 213 17.12 -3.10 -0.79
CA VAL A 213 16.10 -2.46 -1.63
C VAL A 213 16.61 -1.14 -2.21
N TRP A 214 17.34 -0.35 -1.41
CA TRP A 214 17.90 0.92 -1.87
C TRP A 214 18.92 0.73 -2.98
N ARG A 215 19.78 -0.30 -2.88
CA ARG A 215 20.83 -0.60 -3.85
C ARG A 215 20.29 -1.01 -5.23
N TYR A 216 19.14 -1.67 -5.27
CA TYR A 216 18.55 -2.17 -6.52
C TYR A 216 17.47 -1.26 -7.10
N ARG A 217 17.24 -0.07 -6.53
CA ARG A 217 16.22 0.84 -7.05
C ARG A 217 16.64 1.42 -8.40
N ALA A 218 15.66 1.56 -9.30
CA ALA A 218 15.87 2.27 -10.55
C ALA A 218 16.07 3.78 -10.26
N PRO A 219 17.00 4.45 -10.95
CA PRO A 219 17.16 5.90 -10.81
C PRO A 219 15.90 6.61 -11.29
N PHE A 220 15.57 7.74 -10.65
CA PHE A 220 14.47 8.59 -11.07
C PHE A 220 14.72 9.09 -12.50
N LYS A 221 13.70 9.02 -13.36
CA LYS A 221 13.73 9.54 -14.72
C LYS A 221 12.76 10.69 -14.84
N PHE A 222 13.28 11.83 -15.27
CA PHE A 222 12.51 13.04 -15.55
C PHE A 222 12.34 13.16 -17.06
N SER A 223 11.11 13.32 -17.54
CA SER A 223 10.83 13.50 -18.97
C SER A 223 9.82 14.63 -19.13
N ILE A 224 10.08 15.52 -20.08
CA ILE A 224 9.15 16.58 -20.45
C ILE A 224 8.63 16.30 -21.85
N CYS A 225 7.31 16.32 -22.00
CA CYS A 225 6.67 16.17 -23.30
C CYS A 225 6.00 17.49 -23.68
N VAL A 226 6.45 18.08 -24.78
CA VAL A 226 5.69 19.06 -25.52
C VAL A 226 4.85 18.28 -26.54
N ASP A 227 3.68 18.80 -26.93
CA ASP A 227 2.87 18.21 -28.00
C ASP A 227 2.65 19.28 -29.07
N ALA A 228 3.75 19.68 -29.72
CA ALA A 228 3.71 20.64 -30.82
C ALA A 228 2.88 20.12 -32.03
N PRO A 229 2.89 18.81 -32.38
CA PRO A 229 2.06 18.30 -33.47
C PRO A 229 0.55 18.48 -33.27
N ALA A 230 0.05 18.39 -32.03
CA ALA A 230 -1.36 18.66 -31.76
C ALA A 230 -1.76 20.11 -32.06
N LEU A 231 -0.84 21.07 -31.90
CA LEU A 231 -1.06 22.49 -32.17
C LEU A 231 -1.15 22.82 -33.66
N THR A 232 -0.64 21.97 -34.56
CA THR A 232 -0.67 22.17 -36.01
C THR A 232 -1.70 21.30 -36.74
N LYS A 233 -2.52 20.55 -36.00
CA LYS A 233 -3.45 19.56 -36.56
C LYS A 233 -4.54 20.17 -37.46
N ASP A 234 -4.92 21.40 -37.17
CA ASP A 234 -5.92 22.18 -37.92
C ASP A 234 -5.30 23.11 -38.97
N PHE A 235 -3.97 23.07 -39.17
CA PHE A 235 -3.31 23.94 -40.12
C PHE A 235 -3.77 23.63 -41.56
N HIS A 236 -4.42 24.62 -42.17
CA HIS A 236 -4.78 24.61 -43.58
C HIS A 236 -4.10 25.78 -44.26
N GLU A 237 -3.23 25.44 -45.19
CA GLU A 237 -2.57 26.40 -46.05
C GLU A 237 -3.54 27.08 -47.01
N ASP A 238 -3.43 28.42 -47.13
CA ASP A 238 -4.17 29.23 -48.09
C ASP A 238 -3.21 29.94 -49.06
N LEU A 239 -2.64 29.19 -50.02
CA LEU A 239 -1.79 29.76 -51.09
C LEU A 239 -2.58 30.36 -52.25
N GLU A 240 -3.89 30.58 -52.09
CA GLU A 240 -4.68 31.17 -53.17
C GLU A 240 -4.37 32.66 -53.24
N PHE A 241 -3.66 33.08 -54.31
CA PHE A 241 -3.47 34.48 -54.60
C PHE A 241 -4.82 35.12 -54.94
N ARG A 242 -5.40 35.86 -53.99
CA ARG A 242 -6.69 36.53 -54.16
C ARG A 242 -6.46 37.98 -54.56
N PHE A 243 -6.72 38.30 -55.82
CA PHE A 243 -6.70 39.68 -56.30
C PHE A 243 -7.78 40.49 -55.56
N THR A 244 -7.38 41.51 -54.80
CA THR A 244 -8.27 42.28 -53.90
C THR A 244 -9.41 42.99 -54.63
N PHE A 245 -9.27 43.18 -55.95
CA PHE A 245 -10.25 43.85 -56.82
C PHE A 245 -10.93 42.93 -57.84
N GLY A 246 -10.82 41.61 -57.71
CA GLY A 246 -11.57 40.67 -58.54
C GLY A 246 -13.07 40.68 -58.19
N LEU A 247 -13.97 40.59 -59.19
CA LEU A 247 -15.42 40.49 -58.97
C LEU A 247 -15.80 39.36 -58.00
N SER A 248 -15.06 38.25 -58.01
CA SER A 248 -15.24 37.12 -57.09
C SER A 248 -14.94 37.48 -55.63
N ALA A 249 -13.97 38.38 -55.36
CA ALA A 249 -13.65 38.85 -54.01
C ALA A 249 -14.74 39.78 -53.45
N ILE A 250 -15.35 40.61 -54.31
CA ILE A 250 -16.49 41.47 -53.94
C ILE A 250 -17.70 40.60 -53.56
N ILE A 251 -18.02 39.59 -54.39
CA ILE A 251 -19.14 38.67 -54.14
C ILE A 251 -18.90 37.89 -52.83
N ARG A 252 -17.70 37.36 -52.60
CA ARG A 252 -17.34 36.69 -51.34
C ARG A 252 -17.49 37.60 -50.12
N ARG A 253 -17.10 38.87 -50.23
CA ARG A 253 -17.23 39.85 -49.13
C ARG A 253 -18.68 40.17 -48.80
N ILE A 254 -19.56 40.23 -49.81
CA ILE A 254 -21.01 40.41 -49.60
C ILE A 254 -21.62 39.16 -48.96
N ILE A 255 -21.21 37.96 -49.36
CA ILE A 255 -21.69 36.70 -48.78
C ILE A 255 -21.22 36.56 -47.32
N ALA A 256 -19.95 36.84 -47.04
CA ALA A 256 -19.39 36.82 -45.68
C ALA A 256 -20.12 37.78 -44.74
N TYR A 257 -20.42 38.99 -45.23
CA TYR A 257 -21.17 39.98 -44.46
C TYR A 257 -22.60 39.51 -44.13
N ARG A 258 -23.20 38.69 -45.01
CA ARG A 258 -24.54 38.11 -44.78
C ARG A 258 -24.53 36.84 -43.94
N SER A 259 -23.47 36.03 -44.00
CA SER A 259 -23.40 34.73 -43.32
C SER A 259 -22.69 34.77 -41.95
N GLY A 260 -22.00 35.86 -41.61
CA GLY A 260 -21.27 36.00 -40.35
C GLY A 260 -20.02 35.13 -40.23
N GLN A 261 -19.61 34.44 -41.31
CA GLN A 261 -18.39 33.65 -41.37
C GLN A 261 -17.22 34.47 -41.92
N PRO A 262 -15.97 34.18 -41.50
CA PRO A 262 -14.81 34.85 -42.06
C PRO A 262 -14.72 34.59 -43.57
N VAL A 263 -14.31 35.60 -44.34
CA VAL A 263 -14.24 35.58 -45.82
C VAL A 263 -13.43 34.39 -46.36
N THR A 264 -12.46 33.90 -45.56
CA THR A 264 -11.60 32.75 -45.85
C THR A 264 -12.30 31.39 -45.76
N ALA A 265 -13.47 31.30 -45.12
CA ALA A 265 -14.26 30.07 -45.03
C ALA A 265 -15.20 29.85 -46.23
N ILE A 266 -15.33 30.83 -47.13
CA ILE A 266 -16.26 30.79 -48.26
C ILE A 266 -15.56 30.17 -49.48
N GLN A 267 -16.07 29.03 -49.95
CA GLN A 267 -15.47 28.25 -51.03
C GLN A 267 -15.19 29.07 -52.31
N ALA A 268 -14.05 28.78 -52.95
CA ALA A 268 -13.55 29.50 -54.12
C ALA A 268 -14.45 29.40 -55.37
N ASN A 269 -15.26 28.33 -55.48
CA ASN A 269 -16.05 27.95 -56.65
C ASN A 269 -17.49 28.49 -56.64
N LEU A 270 -17.66 29.81 -56.62
CA LEU A 270 -18.99 30.43 -56.71
C LEU A 270 -19.50 30.62 -58.15
N LEU A 271 -18.67 30.34 -59.17
CA LEU A 271 -18.96 30.61 -60.59
C LEU A 271 -18.84 29.38 -61.50
N THR A 272 -18.66 28.17 -60.95
CA THR A 272 -18.63 26.96 -61.78
C THR A 272 -20.07 26.60 -62.22
N PRO A 273 -20.37 26.51 -63.53
CA PRO A 273 -21.70 26.12 -63.98
C PRO A 273 -22.04 24.71 -63.47
N VAL A 274 -23.22 24.55 -62.89
CA VAL A 274 -23.73 23.28 -62.31
C VAL A 274 -23.62 22.10 -63.30
N ALA A 275 -23.64 22.37 -64.60
CA ALA A 275 -23.53 21.37 -65.67
C ALA A 275 -22.22 20.55 -65.67
N LEU A 276 -21.12 21.07 -65.12
CA LEU A 276 -19.84 20.33 -65.05
C LEU A 276 -19.62 19.59 -63.72
N ARG A 277 -20.48 19.78 -62.72
CA ARG A 277 -20.38 19.11 -61.41
C ARG A 277 -20.79 17.63 -61.47
N ASN A 278 -21.58 17.24 -62.48
CA ASN A 278 -22.13 15.88 -62.61
C ASN A 278 -21.42 15.00 -63.65
N ALA A 279 -20.39 15.49 -64.34
CA ALA A 279 -19.71 14.72 -65.39
C ALA A 279 -18.64 13.72 -64.86
N GLY A 280 -18.39 13.70 -63.55
CA GLY A 280 -17.39 12.84 -62.91
C GLY A 280 -17.90 12.01 -61.73
N ARG A 281 -19.21 11.95 -61.48
CA ARG A 281 -19.79 11.13 -60.41
C ARG A 281 -20.11 9.74 -60.95
N SER A 282 -19.53 8.70 -60.36
CA SER A 282 -19.93 7.32 -60.62
C SER A 282 -21.33 7.06 -60.02
N ASN A 283 -22.06 6.10 -60.57
CA ASN A 283 -23.43 5.77 -60.14
C ASN A 283 -23.55 5.35 -58.65
N GLU A 284 -22.43 5.08 -57.97
CA GLU A 284 -22.41 4.78 -56.53
C GLU A 284 -22.65 6.03 -55.66
N ASP A 285 -22.19 7.21 -56.11
CA ASP A 285 -22.34 8.46 -55.33
C ASP A 285 -23.79 8.99 -55.33
N LEU A 286 -24.59 8.60 -56.31
CA LEU A 286 -26.01 9.00 -56.39
C LEU A 286 -26.93 8.10 -55.56
N HIS A 287 -26.49 6.89 -55.19
CA HIS A 287 -27.30 5.97 -54.38
C HIS A 287 -27.17 6.26 -52.88
N ASN A 288 -26.00 6.72 -52.42
CA ASN A 288 -25.74 7.06 -51.01
C ASN A 288 -26.35 8.40 -50.56
N GLU A 289 -26.83 9.24 -51.48
CA GLU A 289 -27.50 10.51 -51.16
C GLU A 289 -29.05 10.37 -51.10
N ALA A 290 -29.58 9.17 -51.37
CA ALA A 290 -31.03 8.89 -51.40
C ALA A 290 -31.52 7.93 -50.29
N MET A 291 -30.67 7.57 -49.32
CA MET A 291 -31.03 7.05 -48.00
C MET A 291 -30.63 8.04 -46.92
#